data_AF-A0A926IYC7-F1
#
_entry.id   AF-A0A926IYC7-F1
#
_cell.length_a   1.000
_cell.length_b   1.000
_cell.length_c   1.000
_cell.angle_alpha   90.00
_cell.angle_beta   90.00
_cell.angle_gamma   90.00
#
_symmetry.space_group_name_H-M   'P 1'
#
loop_
_entity.id
_entity.type
_entity.pdbx_description
1 polymer ?
#
loop_
_entity_poly.entity_id
_entity_poly.type
_entity_poly.pdbx_seq_one_letter_code
_entity_poly.pdbx_strand_id
1 'polypeptide(L)'
;MYFGKKDCITSSDNGKCAAWSYQYKCEVQGKDTTVENCSTKTYCINGDCFDTGYEPNSDFGVAVAYLNGALQAGVEADPNKIDIFTGTKETCSLYAASSVNCCKDDGWANGAMGGCDDADKRLIERRKLKLVHYVGTYCAKKIPVIGTCIKTSQSFCAYDSMLSRIIQEGARPQLGMSWGSAESPTCSGMTPEQLQDVDFTLINFQEYIDTLTADIPSNEELQQKVQDRVIEMTK
;
A
#
# COMPACT_ATOMS: atom_id res chain seq x y z
N MET A 1 -21.34 -24.66 -28.91
CA MET A 1 -20.19 -24.49 -29.82
C MET A 1 -20.40 -25.38 -31.03
N TYR A 2 -20.41 -24.82 -32.23
CA TYR A 2 -20.33 -25.63 -33.45
C TYR A 2 -19.21 -25.11 -34.36
N PHE A 3 -18.73 -26.02 -35.23
CA PHE A 3 -17.60 -25.79 -36.12
C PHE A 3 -17.99 -24.79 -37.22
N GLY A 4 -17.33 -23.63 -37.27
CA GLY A 4 -17.65 -22.56 -38.22
C GLY A 4 -16.92 -22.69 -39.55
N LYS A 5 -15.59 -22.85 -39.53
CA LYS A 5 -14.77 -22.93 -40.75
C LYS A 5 -13.38 -23.52 -40.50
N LYS A 6 -12.84 -24.20 -41.52
CA LYS A 6 -11.46 -24.70 -41.58
C LYS A 6 -10.74 -24.05 -42.76
N ASP A 7 -9.66 -23.32 -42.49
CA ASP A 7 -8.86 -22.65 -43.52
C ASP A 7 -7.38 -23.08 -43.42
N CYS A 8 -6.76 -23.34 -44.56
CA CYS A 8 -5.31 -23.57 -44.61
C CYS A 8 -4.58 -22.23 -44.57
N ILE A 9 -3.72 -22.03 -43.58
CA ILE A 9 -2.97 -20.77 -43.42
C ILE A 9 -1.54 -20.84 -43.98
N THR A 10 -1.00 -22.03 -44.19
CA THR A 10 0.32 -22.22 -44.81
C THR A 10 0.38 -23.58 -45.49
N SER A 11 0.89 -23.60 -46.72
CA SER A 11 1.12 -24.81 -47.51
C SER A 11 2.62 -25.10 -47.63
N SER A 12 3.00 -26.36 -47.52
CA SER A 12 4.35 -26.86 -47.78
C SER A 12 4.64 -26.89 -49.28
N ASP A 13 5.91 -26.94 -49.67
CA ASP A 13 6.40 -26.98 -51.07
C ASP A 13 5.78 -28.10 -51.91
N ASN A 14 5.28 -29.15 -51.27
CA ASN A 14 4.58 -30.28 -51.91
C ASN A 14 3.06 -30.05 -52.06
N GLY A 15 2.58 -28.81 -51.91
CA GLY A 15 1.17 -28.42 -52.03
C GLY A 15 0.25 -28.88 -50.89
N LYS A 16 0.79 -29.54 -49.85
CA LYS A 16 0.01 -29.98 -48.67
C LYS A 16 -0.06 -28.87 -47.63
N CYS A 17 -1.23 -28.66 -47.04
CA CYS A 17 -1.39 -27.70 -45.97
C CYS A 17 -0.57 -28.08 -44.73
N ALA A 18 0.38 -27.23 -44.34
CA ALA A 18 1.24 -27.42 -43.18
C ALA A 18 0.64 -26.85 -41.88
N ALA A 19 -0.26 -25.87 -41.96
CA ALA A 19 -0.91 -25.29 -40.79
C ALA A 19 -2.38 -24.90 -41.06
N TRP A 20 -3.25 -25.17 -40.09
CA TRP A 20 -4.69 -24.98 -40.17
C TRP A 20 -5.18 -23.94 -39.17
N SER A 21 -6.12 -23.10 -39.59
CA SER A 21 -6.93 -22.26 -38.72
C SER A 21 -8.31 -22.88 -38.53
N TYR A 22 -8.78 -22.90 -37.29
CA TYR A 22 -10.08 -23.42 -36.89
C TYR A 22 -10.88 -22.30 -36.23
N GLN A 23 -12.02 -21.94 -36.81
CA GLN A 23 -12.90 -20.91 -36.26
C GLN A 23 -14.16 -21.57 -35.66
N TYR A 24 -14.35 -21.35 -34.36
CA TYR A 24 -15.52 -21.84 -33.62
C TYR A 24 -16.46 -20.68 -33.32
N LYS A 25 -17.77 -20.91 -33.47
CA LYS A 25 -18.78 -19.96 -33.05
C LYS A 25 -19.42 -20.44 -31.74
N CYS A 26 -19.34 -19.61 -30.71
CA CYS A 26 -20.11 -19.81 -29.48
C CYS A 26 -21.46 -19.12 -29.64
N GLU A 27 -22.51 -19.90 -29.84
CA GLU A 27 -23.84 -19.42 -29.50
C GLU A 27 -24.02 -19.62 -27.99
N VAL A 28 -24.03 -18.51 -27.27
CA VAL A 28 -24.58 -18.46 -25.92
C VAL A 28 -26.08 -18.18 -26.07
N GLN A 29 -26.93 -19.10 -25.62
CA GLN A 29 -28.34 -18.75 -25.43
C GLN A 29 -28.39 -17.77 -24.27
N GLY A 30 -28.53 -16.48 -24.57
CA GLY A 30 -28.79 -15.47 -23.58
C GLY A 30 -30.10 -15.82 -22.88
N LYS A 31 -30.01 -16.20 -21.61
CA LYS A 31 -31.17 -16.31 -20.73
C LYS A 31 -31.21 -15.00 -19.96
N ASP A 32 -32.28 -14.24 -20.11
CA ASP A 32 -32.53 -13.07 -19.26
C ASP A 32 -32.63 -13.55 -17.82
N THR A 33 -31.59 -13.29 -17.04
CA THR A 33 -31.65 -13.35 -15.58
C THR A 33 -31.98 -11.96 -15.09
N THR A 34 -33.06 -11.85 -14.32
CA THR A 34 -33.27 -10.70 -13.44
C THR A 34 -32.07 -10.61 -12.50
N VAL A 35 -31.15 -9.69 -12.79
CA VAL A 35 -30.08 -9.33 -11.86
C VAL A 35 -30.72 -8.46 -10.80
N GLU A 36 -30.92 -9.03 -9.63
CA GLU A 36 -31.46 -8.33 -8.48
C GLU A 36 -30.45 -7.26 -8.03
N ASN A 37 -30.89 -6.00 -8.03
CA ASN A 37 -30.03 -4.85 -7.77
C ASN A 37 -29.81 -4.68 -6.25
N CYS A 38 -28.72 -5.27 -5.75
CA CYS A 38 -28.29 -5.16 -4.35
C CYS A 38 -27.85 -3.74 -3.93
N SER A 39 -27.91 -2.74 -4.83
CA SER A 39 -27.46 -1.38 -4.58
C SER A 39 -28.52 -0.47 -3.95
N THR A 40 -29.75 -0.97 -3.76
CA THR A 40 -30.75 -0.27 -2.95
C THR A 40 -30.58 -0.67 -1.48
N LYS A 41 -30.41 0.32 -0.61
CA LYS A 41 -30.11 0.18 0.84
C LYS A 41 -31.18 -0.54 1.67
N THR A 42 -32.18 -1.15 1.04
CA THR A 42 -33.31 -1.74 1.74
C THR A 42 -33.72 -3.02 1.02
N TYR A 43 -33.48 -4.14 1.71
CA TYR A 43 -33.83 -5.47 1.25
C TYR A 43 -35.09 -5.93 1.98
N CYS A 44 -36.21 -6.12 1.27
CA CYS A 44 -37.45 -6.56 1.90
C CYS A 44 -37.83 -7.97 1.44
N ILE A 45 -38.03 -8.89 2.38
CA ILE A 45 -38.68 -10.19 2.13
C ILE A 45 -40.05 -10.16 2.79
N ASN A 46 -41.12 -10.43 2.03
CA ASN A 46 -42.50 -10.56 2.55
C ASN A 46 -43.01 -9.36 3.36
N GLY A 47 -42.56 -8.14 3.03
CA GLY A 47 -42.97 -6.92 3.73
C GLY A 47 -42.15 -6.59 4.98
N ASP A 48 -41.24 -7.48 5.39
CA ASP A 48 -40.22 -7.20 6.39
C ASP A 48 -38.97 -6.66 5.71
N CYS A 49 -38.74 -5.36 5.89
CA CYS A 49 -37.63 -4.64 5.30
C CYS A 49 -36.43 -4.60 6.24
N PHE A 50 -35.28 -5.06 5.74
CA PHE A 50 -33.98 -4.97 6.39
C PHE A 50 -33.18 -3.84 5.75
N ASP A 51 -32.79 -2.86 6.57
CA ASP A 51 -31.86 -1.80 6.20
C ASP A 51 -30.44 -2.37 6.19
N THR A 52 -29.77 -2.33 5.03
CA THR A 52 -28.36 -2.74 4.88
C THR A 52 -27.38 -1.59 5.10
N GLY A 53 -27.87 -0.44 5.58
CA GLY A 53 -27.08 0.68 6.08
C GLY A 53 -26.32 0.31 7.36
N TYR A 54 -25.40 -0.66 7.27
CA TYR A 54 -24.35 -0.77 8.26
C TYR A 54 -23.47 0.48 8.17
N GLU A 55 -23.16 1.07 9.32
CA GLU A 55 -21.97 1.93 9.40
C GLU A 55 -20.78 1.10 8.89
N PRO A 56 -19.90 1.67 8.04
CA PRO A 56 -18.71 0.95 7.59
C PRO A 56 -17.96 0.43 8.81
N ASN A 57 -17.97 -0.88 9.03
CA ASN A 57 -17.14 -1.45 10.08
C ASN A 57 -15.68 -1.32 9.62
N SER A 58 -14.80 -0.88 10.51
CA SER A 58 -13.36 -0.86 10.21
C SER A 58 -12.83 -2.28 9.98
N ASP A 59 -13.56 -3.32 10.41
CA ASP A 59 -13.16 -4.73 10.32
C ASP A 59 -12.83 -5.16 8.89
N PHE A 60 -13.57 -4.69 7.89
CA PHE A 60 -13.22 -4.99 6.50
C PHE A 60 -11.89 -4.33 6.10
N GLY A 61 -11.70 -3.06 6.48
CA GLY A 61 -10.44 -2.35 6.26
C GLY A 61 -9.27 -3.02 6.97
N VAL A 62 -9.48 -3.51 8.19
CA VAL A 62 -8.49 -4.27 8.96
C VAL A 62 -8.16 -5.60 8.28
N ALA A 63 -9.16 -6.34 7.78
CA ALA A 63 -8.93 -7.57 7.05
C ALA A 63 -8.14 -7.35 5.75
N VAL A 64 -8.43 -6.27 5.02
CA VAL A 64 -7.68 -5.87 3.82
C VAL A 64 -6.25 -5.45 4.19
N ALA A 65 -6.07 -4.69 5.27
CA ALA A 65 -4.74 -4.33 5.77
C ALA A 65 -3.92 -5.58 6.12
N TYR A 66 -4.53 -6.56 6.80
CA TYR A 66 -3.88 -7.83 7.11
C TYR A 66 -3.45 -8.58 5.85
N LEU A 67 -4.35 -8.73 4.87
CA LEU A 67 -4.05 -9.41 3.61
C LEU A 67 -2.91 -8.72 2.86
N ASN A 68 -2.97 -7.39 2.72
CA ASN A 68 -1.93 -6.63 2.05
C ASN A 68 -0.60 -6.68 2.81
N GLY A 69 -0.64 -6.80 4.14
CA GLY A 69 0.54 -6.99 4.97
C GLY A 69 1.20 -8.33 4.68
N ALA A 70 0.40 -9.40 4.63
CA ALA A 70 0.87 -10.73 4.28
C ALA A 70 1.43 -10.79 2.85
N LEU A 71 0.78 -10.14 1.88
CA LEU A 71 1.28 -10.06 0.50
C LEU A 71 2.62 -9.33 0.44
N GLN A 72 2.75 -8.19 1.13
CA GLN A 72 3.98 -7.42 1.20
C GLN A 72 5.11 -8.22 1.85
N ALA A 73 4.82 -8.92 2.95
CA ALA A 73 5.78 -9.81 3.60
C ALA A 73 6.30 -10.88 2.63
N GLY A 74 5.42 -11.45 1.80
CA GLY A 74 5.80 -12.39 0.76
C GLY A 74 6.71 -11.80 -0.32
N VAL A 75 6.55 -10.52 -0.66
CA VAL A 75 7.43 -9.81 -1.61
C VAL A 75 8.80 -9.52 -0.98
N GLU A 76 8.84 -9.20 0.31
CA GLU A 76 10.06 -8.85 1.03
C GLU A 76 10.86 -10.07 1.51
N ALA A 77 10.27 -11.26 1.51
CA ALA A 77 10.92 -12.49 1.96
C ALA A 77 12.05 -12.93 0.99
N ASP A 78 13.29 -12.89 1.48
CA ASP A 78 14.47 -13.45 0.80
C ASP A 78 14.90 -14.74 1.50
N PRO A 79 15.09 -15.87 0.79
CA PRO A 79 15.53 -17.13 1.39
C PRO A 79 16.91 -17.06 2.09
N ASN A 80 17.71 -16.00 1.85
CA ASN A 80 19.00 -15.75 2.50
C ASN A 80 18.98 -14.55 3.47
N LYS A 81 17.87 -13.81 3.53
CA LYS A 81 17.63 -12.71 4.47
C LYS A 81 16.20 -12.83 4.97
N ILE A 82 16.07 -13.48 6.11
CA ILE A 82 14.80 -13.93 6.68
C ILE A 82 14.02 -12.76 7.36
N ASP A 83 14.57 -11.55 7.39
CA ASP A 83 13.96 -10.41 8.09
C ASP A 83 12.93 -9.66 7.21
N ILE A 84 11.66 -9.80 7.57
CA ILE A 84 10.48 -9.18 6.95
C ILE A 84 10.28 -7.76 7.50
N PHE A 85 9.77 -6.82 6.67
CA PHE A 85 9.53 -5.42 7.03
C PHE A 85 10.79 -4.71 7.51
N THR A 86 11.92 -4.98 6.85
CA THR A 86 13.19 -4.32 7.19
C THR A 86 13.19 -2.86 6.76
N GLY A 87 13.55 -1.97 7.69
CA GLY A 87 13.69 -0.54 7.44
C GLY A 87 15.15 -0.12 7.20
N THR A 88 15.33 1.00 6.53
CA THR A 88 16.63 1.66 6.34
C THR A 88 16.78 2.84 7.28
N LYS A 89 18.00 3.04 7.82
CA LYS A 89 18.31 4.19 8.67
C LYS A 89 18.49 5.41 7.79
N GLU A 90 17.69 6.44 8.00
CA GLU A 90 17.82 7.72 7.30
C GLU A 90 17.89 8.87 8.29
N THR A 91 18.59 9.93 7.92
CA THR A 91 18.79 11.10 8.77
C THR A 91 18.74 12.38 7.95
N CYS A 92 18.16 13.43 8.51
CA CYS A 92 18.33 14.79 8.01
C CYS A 92 19.08 15.62 9.06
N SER A 93 19.75 16.69 8.63
CA SER A 93 20.52 17.55 9.52
C SER A 93 20.22 19.04 9.35
N LEU A 94 20.22 19.76 10.46
CA LEU A 94 20.01 21.20 10.55
C LEU A 94 21.18 21.88 11.22
N TYR A 95 21.76 22.87 10.53
CA TYR A 95 22.71 23.80 11.16
C TYR A 95 21.95 24.97 11.76
N ALA A 96 22.32 25.37 12.98
CA ALA A 96 21.63 26.43 13.72
C ALA A 96 21.60 27.80 12.99
N ALA A 97 22.48 28.01 12.01
CA ALA A 97 22.57 29.23 11.19
C ALA A 97 22.08 29.03 9.74
N SER A 98 21.53 27.87 9.39
CA SER A 98 21.02 27.60 8.04
C SER A 98 19.60 28.14 7.88
N SER A 99 19.37 28.91 6.82
CA SER A 99 18.03 29.32 6.37
C SER A 99 17.27 28.23 5.61
N VAL A 100 17.94 27.12 5.25
CA VAL A 100 17.33 25.94 4.61
C VAL A 100 17.12 24.85 5.66
N ASN A 101 15.88 24.39 5.81
CA ASN A 101 15.49 23.34 6.73
C ASN A 101 14.97 22.10 5.97
N CYS A 102 15.87 21.16 5.68
CA CYS A 102 15.55 19.90 5.00
C CYS A 102 14.90 18.84 5.92
N CYS A 103 14.69 19.18 7.20
CA CYS A 103 14.09 18.31 8.22
C CYS A 103 12.63 18.64 8.52
N LYS A 104 12.02 19.59 7.80
CA LYS A 104 10.60 19.92 7.93
C LYS A 104 9.82 19.43 6.72
N ASP A 105 8.66 18.85 6.99
CA ASP A 105 7.69 18.32 6.02
C ASP A 105 6.68 19.37 5.54
N ASP A 106 6.72 20.57 6.13
CA ASP A 106 5.75 21.64 6.00
C ASP A 106 6.39 22.93 5.43
N GLY A 107 6.39 23.04 4.08
CA GLY A 107 6.68 24.31 3.41
C GLY A 107 6.97 24.23 1.91
N TRP A 108 6.26 25.04 1.11
CA TRP A 108 6.48 25.22 -0.34
C TRP A 108 7.85 25.81 -0.72
N ALA A 109 8.64 26.27 0.26
CA ALA A 109 9.96 26.88 0.09
C ALA A 109 11.16 25.97 0.45
N ASN A 110 10.93 24.79 1.05
CA ASN A 110 12.00 23.93 1.59
C ASN A 110 12.31 22.74 0.66
N GLY A 111 12.75 23.03 -0.57
CA GLY A 111 13.20 22.01 -1.52
C GLY A 111 13.14 22.44 -2.99
N ALA A 112 12.28 23.40 -3.33
CA ALA A 112 12.17 23.93 -4.68
C ALA A 112 13.33 24.87 -5.07
N MET A 113 14.05 25.45 -4.09
CA MET A 113 15.24 26.29 -4.31
C MET A 113 16.51 25.61 -3.76
N GLY A 114 16.96 24.54 -4.42
CA GLY A 114 18.39 24.17 -4.55
C GLY A 114 19.23 23.89 -3.29
N GLY A 115 18.67 23.72 -2.10
CA GLY A 115 19.44 23.64 -0.85
C GLY A 115 19.59 22.26 -0.19
N CYS A 116 18.71 21.31 -0.49
CA CYS A 116 18.76 19.96 0.09
C CYS A 116 19.45 18.98 -0.85
N ASP A 117 20.22 18.04 -0.29
CA ASP A 117 20.79 16.95 -1.08
C ASP A 117 19.71 15.92 -1.47
N ASP A 118 20.07 14.96 -2.32
CA ASP A 118 19.10 13.98 -2.83
C ASP A 118 18.65 12.98 -1.76
N ALA A 119 19.44 12.77 -0.70
CA ALA A 119 19.02 11.94 0.43
C ALA A 119 17.95 12.65 1.27
N ASP A 120 18.14 13.93 1.54
CA ASP A 120 17.17 14.78 2.21
C ASP A 120 15.87 14.88 1.40
N LYS A 121 15.94 15.09 0.08
CA LYS A 121 14.74 15.10 -0.78
C LYS A 121 13.99 13.78 -0.73
N ARG A 122 14.70 12.65 -0.81
CA ARG A 122 14.08 11.32 -0.69
C ARG A 122 13.40 11.15 0.66
N LEU A 123 14.04 11.57 1.75
CA LEU A 123 13.46 11.50 3.08
C LEU A 123 12.22 12.40 3.23
N ILE A 124 12.24 13.61 2.65
CA ILE A 124 11.07 14.50 2.59
C ILE A 124 9.89 13.81 1.90
N GLU A 125 10.11 13.21 0.73
CA GLU A 125 9.06 12.49 0.01
C GLU A 125 8.56 11.27 0.79
N ARG A 126 9.45 10.48 1.39
CA ARG A 126 9.07 9.35 2.25
C ARG A 126 8.27 9.77 3.48
N ARG A 127 8.53 10.95 4.04
CA ARG A 127 7.72 11.54 5.12
C ARG A 127 6.32 11.91 4.64
N LYS A 128 6.20 12.57 3.49
CA LYS A 128 4.89 12.89 2.89
C LYS A 128 4.06 11.64 2.61
N LEU A 129 4.72 10.57 2.18
CA LEU A 129 4.12 9.26 1.93
C LEU A 129 3.91 8.42 3.20
N LYS A 130 4.21 8.96 4.39
CA LYS A 130 4.06 8.28 5.70
C LYS A 130 4.79 6.91 5.74
N LEU A 131 5.98 6.86 5.15
CA LEU A 131 6.83 5.66 5.06
C LEU A 131 7.90 5.62 6.16
N VAL A 132 7.97 6.61 7.04
CA VAL A 132 9.05 6.71 8.03
C VAL A 132 8.53 6.72 9.47
N HIS A 133 9.23 6.00 10.33
CA HIS A 133 9.10 6.11 11.78
C HIS A 133 10.19 7.06 12.32
N TYR A 134 9.83 8.08 13.10
CA TYR A 134 10.78 8.99 13.74
C TYR A 134 11.35 8.38 15.01
N VAL A 135 12.67 8.21 15.08
CA VAL A 135 13.35 7.61 16.23
C VAL A 135 13.76 8.65 17.27
N GLY A 136 14.21 9.82 16.82
CA GLY A 136 14.63 10.88 17.73
C GLY A 136 15.52 11.94 17.10
N THR A 137 15.85 12.95 17.91
CA THR A 137 16.74 14.05 17.56
C THR A 137 17.98 13.99 18.44
N TYR A 138 19.14 14.25 17.83
CA TYR A 138 20.41 14.33 18.55
C TYR A 138 21.27 15.50 18.08
N CYS A 139 22.26 15.85 18.89
CA CYS A 139 23.25 16.84 18.52
C CYS A 139 24.44 16.20 17.82
N ALA A 140 24.48 16.28 16.50
CA ALA A 140 25.57 15.75 15.68
C ALA A 140 26.88 16.54 15.83
N LYS A 141 26.81 17.83 16.20
CA LYS A 141 28.02 18.64 16.43
C LYS A 141 27.77 19.69 17.52
N LYS A 142 28.66 19.69 18.52
CA LYS A 142 28.71 20.68 19.61
C LYS A 142 29.93 21.58 19.47
N ILE A 143 29.85 22.81 19.97
CA ILE A 143 31.04 23.65 20.17
C ILE A 143 31.75 23.16 21.43
N PRO A 144 33.02 22.72 21.36
CA PRO A 144 33.71 22.08 22.49
C PRO A 144 33.81 22.94 23.75
N VAL A 145 33.92 24.26 23.60
CA VAL A 145 34.17 25.19 24.72
C VAL A 145 32.90 25.57 25.47
N ILE A 146 31.74 25.64 24.79
CA ILE A 146 30.47 26.11 25.36
C ILE A 146 29.39 25.02 25.42
N GLY A 147 29.64 23.84 24.86
CA GLY A 147 28.70 22.72 24.84
C GLY A 147 27.47 22.91 23.94
N THR A 148 27.27 24.10 23.37
CA THR A 148 26.13 24.44 22.51
C THR A 148 26.08 23.59 21.26
N CYS A 149 24.89 23.08 20.94
CA CYS A 149 24.65 22.34 19.71
C CYS A 149 24.60 23.27 18.50
N ILE A 150 25.41 22.97 17.48
CA ILE A 150 25.46 23.75 16.23
C ILE A 150 24.96 22.95 15.02
N LYS A 151 24.87 21.64 15.15
CA LYS A 151 24.26 20.75 14.17
C LYS A 151 23.35 19.76 14.88
N THR A 152 22.06 19.87 14.61
CA THR A 152 21.03 18.97 15.12
C THR A 152 20.65 18.01 14.00
N SER A 153 20.52 16.72 14.30
CA SER A 153 20.14 15.71 13.32
C SER A 153 18.93 14.94 13.83
N GLN A 154 18.01 14.62 12.93
CA GLN A 154 16.85 13.78 13.20
C GLN A 154 17.04 12.44 12.52
N SER A 155 16.71 11.36 13.20
CA SER A 155 16.87 9.99 12.71
C SER A 155 15.55 9.29 12.55
N PHE A 156 15.47 8.49 11.48
CA PHE A 156 14.26 7.83 11.05
C PHE A 156 14.57 6.38 10.62
N CYS A 157 13.57 5.52 10.78
CA CYS A 157 13.50 4.24 10.08
C CYS A 157 12.57 4.41 8.88
N ALA A 158 13.10 4.31 7.67
CA ALA A 158 12.37 4.42 6.42
C ALA A 158 12.04 3.03 5.86
N TYR A 159 10.77 2.81 5.56
CA TYR A 159 10.22 1.54 5.08
C TYR A 159 9.77 1.64 3.63
N ASP A 160 9.63 0.49 2.97
CA ASP A 160 9.20 0.42 1.57
C ASP A 160 7.69 0.62 1.39
N SER A 161 6.90 0.43 2.45
CA SER A 161 5.47 0.70 2.44
C SER A 161 4.97 1.30 3.76
N MET A 162 3.84 2.01 3.70
CA MET A 162 3.15 2.55 4.88
C MET A 162 2.77 1.42 5.84
N LEU A 163 2.37 0.27 5.28
CA LEU A 163 1.94 -0.89 6.04
C LEU A 163 3.11 -1.55 6.78
N SER A 164 4.28 -1.67 6.13
CA SER A 164 5.51 -2.16 6.77
C SER A 164 5.88 -1.29 7.98
N ARG A 165 5.73 0.04 7.88
CA ARG A 165 5.92 0.96 9.01
C ARG A 165 4.89 0.73 10.12
N ILE A 166 3.60 0.72 9.80
CA ILE A 166 2.51 0.52 10.78
C ILE A 166 2.68 -0.80 11.53
N ILE A 167 2.98 -1.88 10.80
CA ILE A 167 3.22 -3.20 11.41
C ILE A 167 4.43 -3.13 12.35
N GLN A 168 5.54 -2.53 11.94
CA GLN A 168 6.72 -2.37 12.81
C GLN A 168 6.43 -1.54 14.06
N GLU A 169 5.66 -0.45 13.95
CA GLU A 169 5.24 0.35 15.10
C GLU A 169 4.37 -0.42 16.08
N GLY A 170 3.46 -1.26 15.58
CA GLY A 170 2.56 -2.07 16.40
C GLY A 170 3.19 -3.36 16.96
N ALA A 171 4.11 -3.98 16.23
CA ALA A 171 4.71 -5.27 16.58
C ALA A 171 5.87 -5.14 17.57
N ARG A 172 6.74 -4.14 17.40
CA ARG A 172 7.96 -4.00 18.22
C ARG A 172 7.69 -3.92 19.73
N PRO A 173 6.66 -3.22 20.22
CA PRO A 173 6.32 -3.24 21.64
C PRO A 173 5.91 -4.63 22.16
N GLN A 174 5.26 -5.44 21.31
CA GLN A 174 4.83 -6.80 21.66
C GLN A 174 6.03 -7.75 21.74
N LEU A 175 7.01 -7.55 20.88
CA LEU A 175 8.22 -8.37 20.76
C LEU A 175 9.40 -7.88 21.63
N GLY A 176 9.22 -6.80 22.40
CA GLY A 176 10.30 -6.20 23.20
C GLY A 176 11.44 -5.61 22.36
N MET A 177 11.18 -5.24 21.11
CA MET A 177 12.18 -4.70 20.18
C MET A 177 12.30 -3.18 20.33
N SER A 178 13.49 -2.69 20.67
CA SER A 178 13.75 -1.24 20.79
C SER A 178 14.06 -0.59 19.45
N TRP A 179 13.67 0.67 19.28
CA TRP A 179 14.06 1.52 18.16
C TRP A 179 15.52 2.01 18.24
N GLY A 180 16.23 1.73 19.34
CA GLY A 180 17.57 2.26 19.58
C GLY A 180 17.56 3.74 20.01
N SER A 181 18.72 4.40 19.97
CA SER A 181 18.81 5.85 20.20
C SER A 181 18.74 6.62 18.88
N ALA A 182 18.56 7.94 18.96
CA ALA A 182 18.61 8.81 17.79
C ALA A 182 19.95 8.70 17.04
N GLU A 183 21.07 8.52 17.73
CA GLU A 183 22.40 8.35 17.14
C GLU A 183 22.63 6.94 16.58
N SER A 184 21.88 5.97 17.05
CA SER A 184 22.04 4.56 16.69
C SER A 184 20.67 3.88 16.58
N PRO A 185 19.86 4.29 15.59
CA PRO A 185 18.52 3.74 15.41
C PRO A 185 18.62 2.28 14.99
N THR A 186 17.62 1.48 15.36
CA THR A 186 17.50 0.06 15.03
C THR A 186 16.25 -0.13 14.19
N CYS A 187 16.45 -0.30 12.88
CA CYS A 187 15.39 -0.47 11.88
C CYS A 187 15.33 -1.91 11.35
N SER A 188 15.85 -2.88 12.10
CA SER A 188 15.83 -4.30 11.70
C SER A 188 14.40 -4.79 11.48
N GLY A 189 14.24 -5.67 10.49
CA GLY A 189 13.01 -6.43 10.28
C GLY A 189 12.74 -7.42 11.40
N MET A 190 11.71 -8.22 11.19
CA MET A 190 11.32 -9.33 12.07
C MET A 190 11.52 -10.64 11.33
N THR A 191 11.97 -11.65 12.05
CA THR A 191 11.94 -13.04 11.55
C THR A 191 10.49 -13.51 11.38
N PRO A 192 10.22 -14.54 10.56
CA PRO A 192 8.91 -15.15 10.43
C PRO A 192 8.35 -15.63 11.77
N GLU A 193 9.21 -16.19 12.62
CA GLU A 193 8.82 -16.65 13.96
C GLU A 193 8.37 -15.48 14.83
N GLN A 194 9.13 -14.38 14.85
CA GLN A 194 8.72 -13.16 15.55
C GLN A 194 7.43 -12.58 14.98
N LEU A 195 7.24 -12.63 13.66
CA LEU A 195 6.03 -12.11 13.02
C LEU A 195 4.79 -12.93 13.38
N GLN A 196 4.93 -14.26 13.54
CA GLN A 196 3.85 -15.14 13.99
C GLN A 196 3.40 -14.84 15.43
N ASP A 197 4.31 -14.34 16.27
CA ASP A 197 4.02 -13.96 17.65
C ASP A 197 3.34 -12.57 17.77
N VAL A 198 3.18 -11.85 16.66
CA VAL A 198 2.52 -10.53 16.63
C VAL A 198 1.01 -10.71 16.65
N ASP A 199 0.35 -10.09 17.63
CA ASP A 199 -1.08 -9.90 17.63
C ASP A 199 -1.45 -8.67 16.78
N PHE A 200 -1.86 -8.95 15.54
CA PHE A 200 -2.29 -7.93 14.58
C PHE A 200 -3.59 -7.23 14.99
N THR A 201 -4.38 -7.79 15.91
CA THR A 201 -5.61 -7.14 16.40
C THR A 201 -5.30 -5.93 17.29
N LEU A 202 -4.09 -5.86 17.83
CA LEU A 202 -3.61 -4.75 18.67
C LEU A 202 -2.90 -3.66 17.85
N ILE A 203 -2.77 -3.84 16.53
CA ILE A 203 -2.13 -2.86 15.64
C ILE A 203 -3.18 -1.92 15.06
N ASN A 204 -2.94 -0.61 15.18
CA ASN A 204 -3.82 0.40 14.63
C ASN A 204 -3.58 0.61 13.13
N PHE A 205 -4.43 0.03 12.29
CA PHE A 205 -4.40 0.18 10.83
C PHE A 205 -5.21 1.36 10.29
N GLN A 206 -5.83 2.18 11.15
CA GLN A 206 -6.75 3.23 10.69
C GLN A 206 -6.11 4.15 9.66
N GLU A 207 -4.84 4.53 9.86
CA GLU A 207 -4.11 5.37 8.91
C GLU A 207 -4.01 4.77 7.51
N TYR A 208 -3.85 3.45 7.40
CA TYR A 208 -3.84 2.74 6.12
C TYR A 208 -5.25 2.64 5.54
N ILE A 209 -6.24 2.31 6.39
CA ILE A 209 -7.65 2.20 6.00
C ILE A 209 -8.18 3.51 5.43
N ASP A 210 -7.82 4.64 6.04
CA ASP A 210 -8.19 5.98 5.58
C ASP A 210 -7.76 6.19 4.12
N THR A 211 -6.58 5.69 3.73
CA THR A 211 -6.10 5.77 2.33
C THR A 211 -6.94 4.93 1.37
N LEU A 212 -7.47 3.79 1.81
CA LEU A 212 -8.33 2.95 0.98
C LEU A 212 -9.70 3.59 0.78
N THR A 213 -10.25 4.20 1.83
CA THR A 213 -11.59 4.81 1.79
C THR A 213 -11.64 6.10 0.98
N ALA A 214 -10.52 6.82 0.86
CA ALA A 214 -10.42 8.01 0.01
C ALA A 214 -10.65 7.71 -1.48
N ASP A 215 -10.38 6.47 -1.91
CA ASP A 215 -10.52 6.03 -3.29
C ASP A 215 -11.81 5.22 -3.54
N ILE A 216 -12.68 5.05 -2.53
CA ILE A 216 -13.97 4.38 -2.71
C ILE A 216 -14.92 5.36 -3.40
N PRO A 217 -15.31 5.11 -4.67
CA PRO A 217 -16.28 5.95 -5.35
C PRO A 217 -17.59 5.98 -4.55
N SER A 218 -18.27 7.12 -4.59
CA SER A 218 -19.53 7.27 -3.86
C SER A 218 -20.53 6.19 -4.29
N ASN A 219 -21.53 5.90 -3.45
CA ASN A 219 -22.57 4.92 -3.81
C ASN A 219 -23.26 5.28 -5.14
N GLU A 220 -23.35 6.56 -5.49
CA GLU A 220 -23.90 7.04 -6.77
C GLU A 220 -22.99 6.67 -7.95
N GLU A 221 -21.68 6.82 -7.80
CA GLU A 221 -20.69 6.44 -8.82
C GLU A 221 -20.58 4.91 -8.98
N LEU A 222 -20.71 4.16 -7.87
CA LEU A 222 -20.81 2.70 -7.90
C LEU A 222 -22.06 2.24 -8.64
N GLN A 223 -23.21 2.89 -8.38
CA GLN A 223 -24.45 2.62 -9.10
C GLN A 223 -24.29 2.88 -10.60
N GLN A 224 -23.71 4.01 -10.98
CA GLN A 224 -23.48 4.34 -12.38
C GLN A 224 -22.57 3.30 -13.06
N LYS A 225 -21.46 2.90 -12.43
CA LYS A 225 -20.58 1.83 -12.95
C LYS A 225 -21.29 0.50 -13.11
N VAL A 226 -22.17 0.12 -12.17
CA VAL A 226 -22.97 -1.10 -12.28
C VAL A 226 -23.95 -1.00 -13.45
N GLN A 227 -24.63 0.15 -13.61
CA GLN A 227 -25.54 0.37 -14.75
C GLN A 227 -24.80 0.32 -16.09
N ASP A 228 -23.65 0.99 -16.20
CA ASP A 228 -22.84 0.99 -17.41
C ASP A 228 -22.39 -0.43 -17.79
N ARG A 229 -21.97 -1.24 -16.79
CA ARG A 229 -21.63 -2.65 -16.99
C ARG A 229 -22.82 -3.50 -17.42
N VAL A 230 -23.99 -3.29 -16.83
CA VAL A 230 -25.22 -3.99 -17.24
C VAL A 230 -25.54 -3.63 -18.70
N ILE A 231 -25.46 -2.35 -19.07
CA ILE A 231 -25.71 -1.89 -20.45
C ILE A 231 -24.67 -2.48 -21.43
N GLU A 232 -23.41 -2.61 -21.04
CA GLU A 232 -22.36 -3.28 -21.84
C GLU A 232 -22.65 -4.76 -22.07
N MET A 233 -23.27 -5.46 -21.10
CA MET A 233 -23.62 -6.89 -21.22
C MET A 233 -24.89 -7.14 -22.03
N THR A 234 -25.72 -6.11 -22.24
CA THR A 234 -26.97 -6.20 -23.02
C THR A 234 -26.79 -5.78 -24.49
N LYS A 235 -25.56 -5.47 -24.92
CA LYS A 235 -25.18 -5.23 -26.31
C LYS A 235 -24.49 -6.45 -26.91
#